data_AF-A0A1Y1RW23-F1
#
_entry.id   AF-A0A1Y1RW23-F1
#
_cell.length_a   1.000
_cell.length_b   1.000
_cell.length_c   1.000
_cell.angle_alpha   90.00
_cell.angle_beta   90.00
_cell.angle_gamma   90.00
#
_symmetry.space_group_name_H-M   'P 1'
#
loop_
_entity.id
_entity.type
_entity.pdbx_description
1 polymer ?
#
loop_
_entity_poly.entity_id
_entity_poly.type
_entity_poly.pdbx_seq_one_letter_code
_entity_poly.pdbx_strand_id
1 'polypeptide(L)'
;MDIFDSMHVSGHKIGLERTNPRHLSGKLPQNQPEDSSTTGFSQAMVKALNGANALQQESTSLTQAMLTDPESVDSHDVTIAMAKANMAVTMTKSVVDGAIRAYKEIISLR
;
A
#
# COMPACT_ATOMS: atom_id res chain seq x y z
N MET A 1 53.94 -28.02 -13.49
CA MET A 1 53.54 -26.68 -13.96
C MET A 1 52.03 -26.68 -14.01
N ASP A 2 51.39 -26.42 -12.88
CA ASP A 2 49.93 -26.41 -12.75
C ASP A 2 49.51 -24.97 -12.47
N ILE A 3 49.05 -24.27 -13.51
CA ILE A 3 48.80 -22.82 -13.52
C ILE A 3 47.30 -22.49 -13.42
N PHE A 4 46.46 -23.48 -13.11
CA PHE A 4 45.01 -23.33 -13.05
C PHE A 4 44.41 -23.67 -11.68
N ASP A 5 45.20 -23.58 -10.62
CA ASP A 5 44.70 -23.70 -9.25
C ASP A 5 43.77 -22.52 -8.91
N SER A 6 42.55 -22.84 -8.48
CA SER A 6 41.48 -21.86 -8.23
C SER A 6 41.78 -20.90 -7.08
N MET A 7 42.78 -21.22 -6.25
CA MET A 7 43.30 -20.32 -5.21
C MET A 7 44.10 -19.12 -5.73
N HIS A 8 44.53 -19.12 -6.99
CA HIS A 8 45.39 -18.06 -7.55
C HIS A 8 44.65 -17.05 -8.45
N VAL A 9 43.34 -17.23 -8.68
CA VAL A 9 42.54 -16.31 -9.51
C VAL A 9 41.90 -15.24 -8.64
N SER A 10 42.62 -14.13 -8.45
CA SER A 10 42.07 -12.89 -7.90
C SER A 10 41.47 -12.05 -9.03
N GLY A 11 40.14 -11.96 -9.09
CA GLY A 11 39.45 -11.04 -9.99
C GLY A 11 39.73 -9.57 -9.63
N HIS A 12 39.92 -8.71 -10.64
CA HIS A 12 40.16 -7.30 -10.43
C HIS A 12 38.90 -6.62 -9.88
N LYS A 13 38.94 -6.11 -8.65
CA LYS A 13 37.84 -5.32 -8.08
C LYS A 13 37.93 -3.90 -8.64
N ILE A 14 37.13 -3.61 -9.65
CA ILE A 14 37.03 -2.25 -10.22
C ILE A 14 36.18 -1.41 -9.28
N GLY A 15 36.81 -0.46 -8.59
CA GLY A 15 36.10 0.57 -7.84
C GLY A 15 35.46 1.56 -8.81
N LEU A 16 34.13 1.61 -8.84
CA LEU A 16 33.41 2.61 -9.62
C LEU A 16 33.38 3.91 -8.82
N GLU A 17 34.36 4.77 -9.06
CA GLU A 17 34.38 6.12 -8.49
C GLU A 17 33.26 6.97 -9.12
N ARG A 18 32.45 7.61 -8.26
CA ARG A 18 31.31 8.40 -8.72
C ARG A 18 31.80 9.77 -9.21
N THR A 19 31.86 9.96 -10.52
CA THR A 19 32.16 11.27 -11.13
C THR A 19 31.02 12.28 -11.02
N ASN A 20 29.76 11.84 -10.84
CA ASN A 20 28.60 12.73 -10.74
C ASN A 20 27.72 12.45 -9.51
N PRO A 21 27.41 13.47 -8.67
CA PRO A 21 26.62 13.30 -7.45
C PRO A 21 25.19 12.76 -7.63
N ARG A 22 24.64 12.77 -8.85
CA ARG A 22 23.29 12.25 -9.16
C ARG A 22 23.24 10.75 -9.47
N HIS A 23 24.37 10.04 -9.54
CA HIS A 23 24.37 8.61 -9.81
C HIS A 23 23.93 7.80 -8.57
N LEU A 24 23.12 6.77 -8.81
CA LEU A 24 22.66 5.82 -7.80
C LEU A 24 23.87 5.13 -7.18
N SER A 25 24.07 5.33 -5.89
CA SER A 25 25.11 4.59 -5.14
C SER A 25 24.64 3.16 -4.98
N GLY A 26 25.50 2.18 -5.27
CA GLY A 26 25.23 0.75 -5.05
C GLY A 26 25.04 0.36 -3.57
N LYS A 27 24.95 1.33 -2.65
CA LYS A 27 24.50 1.12 -1.28
C LYS A 27 22.98 1.28 -1.30
N LEU A 28 22.28 0.15 -1.20
CA LEU A 28 20.88 0.12 -0.80
C LEU A 28 20.75 1.01 0.45
N PRO A 29 19.78 1.94 0.52
CA PRO A 29 19.56 2.72 1.72
C PRO A 29 19.37 1.74 2.88
N GLN A 30 20.23 1.86 3.89
CA GLN A 30 20.21 1.09 5.14
C GLN A 30 19.04 1.49 6.05
N ASN A 31 18.01 2.15 5.49
CA ASN A 31 16.68 2.21 6.06
C ASN A 31 15.92 0.99 5.55
N GLN A 32 16.31 -0.19 6.04
CA GLN A 32 15.32 -1.27 6.14
C GLN A 32 14.29 -0.77 7.17
N PRO A 33 13.02 -0.58 6.80
CA PRO A 33 12.00 -0.47 7.82
C PRO A 33 12.03 -1.79 8.60
N GLU A 34 12.30 -1.70 9.90
CA GLU A 34 12.17 -2.81 10.84
C GLU A 34 10.84 -3.53 10.54
N ASP A 35 10.92 -4.83 10.25
CA ASP A 35 9.80 -5.67 9.84
C ASP A 35 8.77 -5.77 10.97
N SER A 36 7.90 -4.78 11.09
CA SER A 36 6.62 -4.90 11.80
C SER A 36 5.58 -5.55 10.89
N SER A 37 5.93 -6.66 10.24
CA SER A 37 5.09 -7.32 9.24
C SER A 37 3.76 -7.82 9.81
N THR A 38 3.72 -8.15 11.10
CA THR A 38 2.49 -8.54 11.82
C THR A 38 1.63 -7.35 12.26
N THR A 39 2.24 -6.17 12.49
CA THR A 39 1.52 -4.93 12.77
C THR A 39 1.03 -4.27 11.48
N GLY A 40 1.71 -4.47 10.35
CA GLY A 40 1.47 -3.76 9.10
C GLY A 40 0.12 -4.06 8.44
N PHE A 41 -0.21 -5.33 8.21
CA PHE A 41 -1.45 -5.68 7.49
C PHE A 41 -2.70 -5.37 8.32
N SER A 42 -2.77 -5.83 9.57
CA SER A 42 -3.92 -5.61 10.45
C SER A 42 -4.17 -4.11 10.67
N GLN A 43 -3.10 -3.32 10.87
CA GLN A 43 -3.24 -1.88 11.02
C GLN A 43 -3.62 -1.18 9.70
N ALA A 44 -3.09 -1.63 8.56
CA ALA A 44 -3.50 -1.14 7.25
C ALA A 44 -4.98 -1.45 6.96
N MET A 45 -5.45 -2.65 7.34
CA MET A 45 -6.84 -3.06 7.21
C MET A 45 -7.76 -2.22 8.10
N VAL A 46 -7.42 -2.04 9.38
CA VAL A 46 -8.17 -1.17 10.29
C VAL A 46 -8.19 0.27 9.78
N LYS A 47 -7.06 0.78 9.28
CA LYS A 47 -6.98 2.11 8.66
C LYS A 47 -7.87 2.22 7.43
N ALA A 48 -7.91 1.20 6.57
CA ALA A 48 -8.76 1.18 5.38
C ALA A 48 -10.25 1.14 5.75
N LEU A 49 -10.63 0.32 6.76
CA LEU A 49 -11.99 0.26 7.29
C LEU A 49 -12.44 1.63 7.84
N ASN A 50 -11.59 2.26 8.65
CA ASN A 50 -11.83 3.61 9.16
C ASN A 50 -11.93 4.64 8.02
N GLY A 51 -11.11 4.50 6.98
CA GLY A 51 -11.16 5.34 5.78
C GLY A 51 -12.48 5.20 5.02
N ALA A 52 -12.95 3.97 4.79
CA ALA A 52 -14.25 3.73 4.16
C ALA A 52 -15.41 4.31 4.98
N ASN A 53 -15.36 4.19 6.32
CA ASN A 53 -16.34 4.79 7.22
C ASN A 53 -16.33 6.33 7.14
N ALA A 54 -15.14 6.95 7.13
CA ALA A 54 -15.01 8.40 6.99
C ALA A 54 -15.60 8.90 5.66
N LEU A 55 -15.32 8.20 4.56
CA LEU A 55 -15.88 8.52 3.25
C LEU A 55 -17.41 8.38 3.21
N GLN A 56 -17.95 7.36 3.90
CA GLN A 56 -19.38 7.19 4.02
C GLN A 56 -20.02 8.35 4.81
N GLN A 57 -19.40 8.76 5.92
CA GLN A 57 -19.86 9.88 6.74
C GLN A 57 -19.80 11.21 5.97
N GLU A 58 -18.72 11.44 5.22
CA GLU A 58 -18.54 12.61 4.34
C GLU A 58 -19.64 12.67 3.28
N SER A 59 -19.90 11.54 2.60
CA SER A 59 -20.98 11.44 1.63
C SER A 59 -22.35 11.78 2.25
N THR A 60 -22.64 11.27 3.45
CA THR A 60 -23.89 11.57 4.15
C THR A 60 -23.97 13.05 4.53
N SER A 61 -22.89 13.62 5.04
CA SER A 61 -22.81 15.04 5.40
C SER A 61 -23.05 15.95 4.21
N LEU A 62 -22.43 15.67 3.06
CA LEU A 62 -22.60 16.45 1.84
C LEU A 62 -24.01 16.31 1.27
N THR A 63 -24.61 15.12 1.36
CA THR A 63 -26.01 14.90 0.97
C THR A 63 -26.96 15.71 1.85
N GLN A 64 -26.71 15.73 3.17
CA GLN A 64 -27.52 16.50 4.11
C GLN A 64 -27.37 18.01 3.89
N ALA A 65 -26.14 18.47 3.64
CA ALA A 65 -25.86 19.87 3.32
C ALA A 65 -26.59 20.28 2.03
N MET A 66 -26.56 19.44 0.98
CA MET A 66 -27.30 19.69 -0.27
C MET A 66 -28.81 19.81 -0.03
N LEU A 67 -29.37 19.02 0.88
CA LEU A 67 -30.80 19.06 1.18
C LEU A 67 -31.20 20.26 2.04
N THR A 68 -30.31 20.71 2.92
CA THR A 68 -30.60 21.77 3.91
C THR A 68 -30.21 23.16 3.41
N ASP A 69 -29.11 23.25 2.66
CA ASP A 69 -28.53 24.47 2.12
C ASP A 69 -27.86 24.19 0.76
N PRO A 70 -28.65 24.10 -0.33
CA PRO A 70 -28.17 23.69 -1.65
C PRO A 70 -27.17 24.68 -2.28
N GLU A 71 -27.14 25.95 -1.87
CA GLU A 71 -26.24 26.97 -2.42
C GLU A 71 -24.83 26.90 -1.79
N SER A 72 -24.68 26.16 -0.70
CA SER A 72 -23.44 26.03 0.07
C SER A 72 -22.56 24.86 -0.39
N VAL A 73 -23.09 23.97 -1.24
CA VAL A 73 -22.37 22.77 -1.72
C VAL A 73 -22.57 22.54 -3.22
N ASP A 74 -21.52 22.12 -3.91
CA ASP A 74 -21.62 21.73 -5.33
C ASP A 74 -22.25 20.32 -5.44
N SER A 75 -23.30 20.22 -6.27
CA SER A 75 -23.94 18.94 -6.62
C SER A 75 -22.97 17.86 -7.16
N HIS A 76 -21.90 18.27 -7.83
CA HIS A 76 -20.85 17.39 -8.33
C HIS A 76 -20.03 16.79 -7.19
N ASP A 77 -19.71 17.59 -6.16
CA ASP A 77 -18.94 17.13 -5.00
C ASP A 77 -19.72 16.09 -4.19
N VAL A 78 -21.04 16.27 -4.06
CA VAL A 78 -21.93 15.27 -3.45
C VAL A 78 -21.86 13.95 -4.23
N THR A 79 -21.94 14.02 -5.56
CA THR A 79 -21.90 12.84 -6.43
C THR A 79 -20.54 12.15 -6.38
N ILE A 80 -19.44 12.92 -6.41
CA ILE A 80 -18.08 12.39 -6.25
C ILE A 80 -17.93 11.71 -4.90
N ALA A 81 -18.40 12.35 -3.82
CA ALA A 81 -18.32 11.78 -2.47
C ALA A 81 -19.12 10.48 -2.36
N MET A 82 -20.33 10.43 -2.94
CA MET A 82 -21.13 9.21 -3.03
C MET A 82 -20.42 8.10 -3.82
N ALA A 83 -19.83 8.43 -4.97
CA ALA A 83 -19.08 7.46 -5.76
C ALA A 83 -17.85 6.94 -4.99
N LYS A 84 -17.12 7.84 -4.33
CA LYS A 84 -15.94 7.52 -3.52
C LYS A 84 -16.30 6.62 -2.33
N ALA A 85 -17.38 6.91 -1.63
CA ALA A 85 -17.88 6.08 -0.54
C ALA A 85 -18.28 4.68 -1.02
N ASN A 86 -19.07 4.59 -2.09
CA ASN A 86 -19.49 3.30 -2.67
C ASN A 86 -18.31 2.45 -3.14
N MET A 87 -17.32 3.07 -3.82
CA MET A 87 -16.10 2.38 -4.24
C MET A 87 -15.29 1.88 -3.04
N ALA A 88 -15.10 2.73 -2.02
CA ALA A 88 -14.33 2.35 -0.83
C ALA A 88 -14.98 1.18 -0.07
N VAL A 89 -16.31 1.20 0.09
CA VAL A 89 -17.05 0.08 0.71
C VAL A 89 -16.93 -1.19 -0.12
N THR A 90 -17.09 -1.10 -1.44
CA THR A 90 -16.98 -2.25 -2.34
C THR A 90 -15.58 -2.87 -2.30
N MET A 91 -14.53 -2.05 -2.39
CA MET A 91 -13.14 -2.52 -2.30
C MET A 91 -12.87 -3.19 -0.95
N THR A 92 -13.31 -2.57 0.15
CA THR A 92 -13.15 -3.11 1.50
C THR A 92 -13.84 -4.47 1.62
N LYS A 93 -15.07 -4.60 1.10
CA LYS A 93 -15.79 -5.86 1.06
C LYS A 93 -15.03 -6.93 0.28
N SER A 94 -14.51 -6.61 -0.91
CA SER A 94 -13.73 -7.57 -1.71
C SER A 94 -12.49 -8.08 -0.98
N VAL A 95 -11.79 -7.21 -0.24
CA VAL A 95 -10.62 -7.62 0.57
C VAL A 95 -11.04 -8.53 1.72
N VAL A 96 -12.10 -8.17 2.46
CA VAL A 96 -12.64 -8.99 3.56
C VAL A 96 -13.10 -10.36 3.06
N ASP A 97 -13.83 -10.40 1.96
CA ASP A 97 -14.28 -11.64 1.33
C ASP A 97 -13.09 -12.52 0.93
N GLY A 98 -12.03 -11.93 0.36
CA GLY A 98 -10.78 -12.62 0.04
C GLY A 98 -10.10 -13.22 1.27
N ALA A 99 -10.02 -12.46 2.37
CA ALA A 99 -9.44 -12.93 3.62
C ALA A 99 -10.24 -14.10 4.22
N ILE A 100 -11.58 -14.03 4.20
CA ILE A 100 -12.46 -15.11 4.68
C ILE A 100 -12.29 -16.38 3.82
N ARG A 101 -12.19 -16.23 2.49
CA ARG A 101 -11.96 -17.36 1.59
C ARG A 101 -10.63 -18.03 1.86
N ALA A 102 -9.54 -17.25 1.96
CA ALA A 102 -8.22 -17.78 2.29
C ALA A 102 -8.22 -18.52 3.64
N TYR A 103 -8.88 -17.98 4.65
CA TYR A 103 -9.04 -18.65 5.95
C TYR A 103 -9.78 -19.99 5.84
N LYS A 104 -10.88 -20.03 5.09
CA LYS A 104 -11.63 -21.27 4.83
C LYS A 104 -10.79 -22.30 4.09
N GLU A 105 -10.05 -21.89 3.07
CA GLU A 105 -9.16 -22.77 2.30
C GLU A 105 -8.09 -23.42 3.20
N ILE A 106 -7.42 -22.62 4.04
CA ILE A 106 -6.40 -23.10 4.99
C ILE A 106 -6.96 -24.17 5.94
N ILE A 107 -8.18 -23.97 6.46
CA ILE A 107 -8.80 -24.93 7.38
C ILE A 107 -9.32 -26.17 6.64
N SER A 108 -9.86 -26.01 5.44
CA SER A 108 -10.39 -27.12 4.65
C SER A 108 -9.31 -28.07 4.12
N LEU A 109 -8.06 -27.59 4.02
CA LEU A 109 -6.89 -28.38 3.64
C LEU A 109 -6.34 -29.25 4.79
N ARG A 110 -6.89 -29.12 6.00
CA ARG A 110 -6.48 -29.89 7.19
C ARG A 110 -7.50 -30.98 7.51
#